data_AF-A0AA35SN27-F1
#
_entry.id   AF-A0AA35SN27-F1
#
_cell.length_a   1.000
_cell.length_b   1.000
_cell.length_c   1.000
_cell.angle_alpha   90.00
_cell.angle_beta   90.00
_cell.angle_gamma   90.00
#
_symmetry.space_group_name_H-M   'P 1'
#
loop_
_entity.id
_entity.type
_entity.pdbx_description
1 polymer ?
#
loop_
_entity_poly.entity_id
_entity_poly.type
_entity_poly.pdbx_seq_one_letter_code
_entity_poly.pdbx_strand_id
1 'polypeptide(L)'
;MELLAAIVGLEALHRPCKVVLHSDSRYVVDAISKGWATRWRHNGWMRNKKDAAVNPDLWQRLLDACEQHSVEFRWVRGHSGNADNELCDQLARAAAESSDLLPDPGYGINH
;
A
#
# COMPACT_ATOMS: atom_id res chain seq x y z
N MET A 1 -1.52 6.61 -3.66
CA MET A 1 -2.43 6.95 -2.54
C MET A 1 -2.84 5.70 -1.75
N GLU A 2 -3.45 4.66 -2.33
CA GLU A 2 -3.93 3.48 -1.57
C GLU A 2 -2.87 2.75 -0.72
N LEU A 3 -1.65 2.60 -1.26
CA LEU A 3 -0.54 1.94 -0.54
C LEU A 3 -0.15 2.72 0.73
N LEU A 4 -0.14 4.05 0.65
CA LEU A 4 0.17 4.90 1.80
C LEU A 4 -0.92 4.83 2.86
N ALA A 5 -2.19 4.79 2.47
CA ALA A 5 -3.31 4.63 3.40
C ALA A 5 -3.21 3.30 4.18
N ALA A 6 -2.90 2.20 3.49
CA ALA A 6 -2.64 0.91 4.11
C ALA A 6 -1.47 0.95 5.12
N ILE A 7 -0.36 1.60 4.74
CA ILE A 7 0.83 1.75 5.59
C ILE A 7 0.50 2.54 6.86
N VAL A 8 -0.09 3.72 6.70
CA VAL A 8 -0.42 4.60 7.84
C VAL A 8 -1.43 3.93 8.78
N GLY A 9 -2.42 3.20 8.23
CA GLY A 9 -3.38 2.45 9.04
C GLY A 9 -2.73 1.34 9.87
N LEU A 10 -1.71 0.66 9.33
CA LEU A 10 -0.94 -0.34 10.08
C LEU A 10 0.02 0.31 11.08
N GLU A 11 0.76 1.34 10.68
CA GLU A 11 1.71 2.07 11.55
C GLU A 11 1.02 2.74 12.75
N ALA A 12 -0.27 3.07 12.65
CA ALA A 12 -1.06 3.61 13.75
C ALA A 12 -1.34 2.57 14.87
N LEU A 13 -1.08 1.27 14.64
CA LEU A 13 -1.31 0.21 15.62
C LEU A 13 -0.08 0.05 16.52
N HIS A 14 -0.17 0.50 17.77
CA HIS A 14 0.96 0.48 18.72
C HIS A 14 1.32 -0.91 19.31
N ARG A 15 0.68 -1.99 18.85
CA ARG A 15 0.94 -3.34 19.33
C ARG A 15 0.68 -4.38 18.24
N PRO A 16 1.30 -5.58 18.33
CA PRO A 16 0.99 -6.67 17.42
C PRO A 16 -0.51 -6.98 17.40
N CYS A 17 -1.10 -6.97 16.21
CA CYS A 17 -2.54 -7.10 15.99
C CYS A 17 -2.78 -8.10 14.86
N LYS A 18 -3.95 -8.73 14.85
CA LYS A 18 -4.45 -9.44 13.68
C LYS A 18 -5.28 -8.45 12.86
N VAL A 19 -4.88 -8.20 11.63
CA VAL A 19 -5.48 -7.18 10.75
C VAL A 19 -5.94 -7.86 9.47
N VAL A 20 -7.16 -7.57 9.03
CA VAL A 20 -7.63 -7.94 7.69
C VAL A 20 -7.70 -6.67 6.85
N LEU A 21 -6.79 -6.56 5.89
CA LEU A 21 -6.70 -5.41 5.02
C LEU A 21 -7.44 -5.69 3.72
N HIS A 22 -8.51 -4.93 3.47
CA HIS A 22 -9.27 -5.00 2.23
C HIS A 22 -8.72 -3.98 1.24
N SER A 23 -8.39 -4.43 0.04
CA SER A 23 -7.95 -3.56 -1.05
C SER A 23 -8.59 -4.03 -2.35
N ASP A 24 -9.04 -3.09 -3.17
CA ASP A 24 -9.51 -3.37 -4.52
C ASP A 24 -8.39 -3.41 -5.56
N SER A 25 -7.20 -2.92 -5.19
CA SER A 25 -5.98 -3.12 -5.94
C SER A 25 -5.51 -4.58 -5.88
N ARG A 26 -5.86 -5.32 -6.94
CA ARG A 26 -5.37 -6.68 -7.15
C ARG A 26 -3.85 -6.73 -7.18
N TYR A 27 -3.20 -5.67 -7.68
CA TYR A 27 -1.74 -5.57 -7.69
C TYR A 27 -1.16 -5.60 -6.27
N VAL A 28 -1.76 -4.84 -5.33
CA VAL A 28 -1.29 -4.81 -3.93
C VAL A 28 -1.48 -6.17 -3.27
N VAL A 29 -2.68 -6.73 -3.38
CA VAL A 29 -3.02 -8.01 -2.77
C VAL A 29 -2.15 -9.14 -3.33
N ASP A 30 -1.99 -9.22 -4.65
CA ASP A 30 -1.13 -10.22 -5.28
C ASP A 30 0.34 -10.03 -4.89
N ALA A 31 0.83 -8.79 -4.82
CA ALA A 31 2.23 -8.53 -4.50
C ALA A 31 2.61 -9.01 -3.08
N ILE A 32 1.70 -8.88 -2.11
CA ILE A 32 1.91 -9.41 -0.76
C ILE A 32 1.62 -10.93 -0.73
N SER A 33 0.42 -11.35 -1.13
CA SER A 33 -0.02 -12.75 -0.99
C SER A 33 0.83 -13.74 -1.79
N LYS A 34 1.33 -13.36 -2.97
CA LYS A 34 2.21 -14.19 -3.80
C LYS A 34 3.71 -13.99 -3.48
N GLY A 35 4.03 -13.17 -2.48
CA GLY A 35 5.38 -12.89 -2.01
C GLY A 35 6.25 -12.14 -3.02
N TRP A 36 5.66 -11.32 -3.91
CA TRP A 36 6.41 -10.55 -4.89
C TRP A 36 7.19 -9.41 -4.22
N ALA A 37 6.54 -8.68 -3.31
CA ALA A 37 7.17 -7.58 -2.58
C ALA A 37 8.40 -8.07 -1.79
N THR A 38 8.30 -9.22 -1.13
CA THR A 38 9.44 -9.85 -0.44
C THR A 38 10.57 -10.21 -1.41
N ARG A 39 10.26 -10.77 -2.59
CA ARG A 39 11.27 -11.04 -3.63
C ARG A 39 11.92 -9.77 -4.15
N TRP A 40 11.15 -8.69 -4.33
CA TRP A 40 11.70 -7.39 -4.74
C TRP A 40 12.66 -6.86 -3.68
N ARG A 41 12.29 -6.91 -2.38
CA ARG A 41 13.17 -6.52 -1.27
C ARG A 41 14.52 -7.25 -1.33
N HIS A 42 14.51 -8.56 -1.56
CA HIS A 42 15.74 -9.34 -1.69
C HIS A 42 16.55 -9.04 -2.97
N ASN A 43 15.89 -8.56 -4.03
CA ASN A 43 16.50 -8.28 -5.32
C ASN A 43 16.77 -6.77 -5.52
N GLY A 44 17.02 -6.02 -4.44
CA GLY A 44 17.31 -4.58 -4.52
C GLY A 44 16.16 -3.76 -5.10
N TRP A 45 14.93 -4.16 -4.82
CA TRP A 45 13.68 -3.59 -5.34
C TRP A 45 13.49 -3.70 -6.85
N MET A 46 14.15 -4.66 -7.50
CA MET A 46 13.95 -4.94 -8.93
C MET A 46 12.82 -5.95 -9.15
N ARG A 47 11.81 -5.54 -9.94
CA ARG A 47 10.68 -6.40 -10.31
C ARG A 47 11.10 -7.46 -11.33
N ASN A 48 12.00 -7.09 -12.24
CA ASN A 48 12.64 -7.99 -13.21
C ASN A 48 14.05 -7.44 -13.54
N LYS A 49 14.73 -7.99 -14.54
CA LYS A 49 16.11 -7.55 -14.90
C LYS A 49 16.21 -6.11 -15.43
N LYS A 50 15.09 -5.49 -15.82
CA LYS A 50 15.05 -4.19 -16.50
C LYS A 50 14.25 -3.15 -15.72
N ASP A 51 13.24 -3.57 -14.98
CA ASP A 51 12.29 -2.69 -14.30
C ASP A 51 12.44 -2.79 -12.78
N ALA A 52 12.53 -1.64 -12.13
CA ALA A 52 12.34 -1.48 -10.70
C ALA A 52 10.87 -1.69 -10.30
N ALA A 53 10.64 -2.08 -9.05
CA ALA A 53 9.32 -2.02 -8.43
C ALA A 53 8.89 -0.55 -8.31
N VAL A 54 7.61 -0.27 -8.56
CA VAL A 54 7.05 1.07 -8.39
C VAL A 54 6.89 1.35 -6.90
N ASN A 55 7.38 2.50 -6.43
CA ASN A 55 7.36 2.96 -5.02
C ASN A 55 8.03 1.97 -4.04
N PRO A 56 9.32 1.65 -4.24
CA PRO A 56 10.04 0.67 -3.43
C PRO A 56 10.14 1.06 -1.94
N ASP A 57 10.18 2.35 -1.67
CA ASP A 57 10.13 2.96 -0.34
C ASP A 57 8.82 2.63 0.40
N LEU A 58 7.68 2.73 -0.28
CA LEU A 58 6.37 2.38 0.29
C LEU A 58 6.26 0.87 0.51
N TRP A 59 6.77 0.06 -0.42
CA TRP A 59 6.80 -1.39 -0.23
C TRP A 59 7.65 -1.80 0.97
N GLN A 60 8.78 -1.14 1.19
CA GLN A 60 9.61 -1.38 2.36
C GLN A 60 8.84 -1.12 3.65
N ARG A 61 8.24 0.08 3.77
CA ARG A 61 7.44 0.44 4.96
C ARG A 61 6.27 -0.50 5.18
N LEU A 62 5.57 -0.89 4.11
CA LEU A 62 4.45 -1.83 4.21
C LEU A 62 4.90 -3.20 4.73
N LEU A 63 6.01 -3.73 4.20
CA LEU A 63 6.56 -5.01 4.66
C LEU A 63 7.00 -4.94 6.12
N ASP A 64 7.70 -3.88 6.52
CA ASP A 64 8.15 -3.68 7.90
C ASP A 64 6.94 -3.58 8.87
N ALA A 65 5.86 -2.89 8.48
CA ALA A 65 4.63 -2.86 9.26
C ALA A 65 3.93 -4.24 9.30
N CYS A 66 3.94 -4.98 8.19
CA CYS A 66 3.40 -6.35 8.13
C CYS A 66 4.24 -7.36 8.93
N GLU A 67 5.49 -7.09 9.24
CA GLU A 67 6.29 -7.93 10.15
C GLU A 67 5.86 -7.76 11.62
N GLN A 68 5.34 -6.58 11.99
CA GLN A 68 4.88 -6.28 13.34
C GLN A 68 3.46 -6.80 13.64
N HIS A 69 2.65 -7.03 12.60
CA HIS A 69 1.25 -7.44 12.71
C HIS A 69 0.97 -8.71 11.90
N SER A 70 -0.01 -9.50 12.31
CA SER A 70 -0.51 -10.60 11.48
C SER A 70 -1.54 -10.04 10.49
N VAL A 71 -1.09 -9.68 9.30
CA VAL A 71 -1.93 -9.03 8.28
C VAL A 71 -2.40 -10.03 7.22
N GLU A 72 -3.71 -10.14 7.03
CA GLU A 72 -4.34 -10.87 5.94
C GLU A 72 -4.83 -9.88 4.88
N PHE A 73 -4.32 -9.99 3.65
CA PHE A 73 -4.80 -9.16 2.53
C PHE A 73 -5.96 -9.84 1.82
N ARG A 74 -7.09 -9.14 1.72
CA ARG A 74 -8.27 -9.59 0.97
C ARG A 74 -8.52 -8.67 -0.20
N TRP A 75 -8.53 -9.26 -1.39
CA TRP A 75 -8.97 -8.56 -2.58
C TRP A 75 -10.48 -8.42 -2.56
N VAL A 76 -10.95 -7.18 -2.62
CA VAL A 76 -12.37 -6.86 -2.82
C VAL A 76 -12.56 -6.32 -4.23
N ARG A 77 -13.71 -6.59 -4.85
CA ARG A 77 -13.97 -6.04 -6.18
C ARG A 77 -14.27 -4.54 -6.04
N GLY A 78 -13.43 -3.69 -6.63
CA GLY A 78 -13.69 -2.26 -6.75
C GLY A 78 -15.02 -2.02 -7.47
N HIS A 79 -15.85 -1.12 -6.91
CA HIS A 79 -17.18 -0.73 -7.36
C HIS A 79 -18.34 -1.74 -7.20
N SER A 80 -18.49 -2.35 -6.02
CA SER A 80 -19.76 -3.01 -5.66
C SER A 80 -20.07 -2.92 -4.16
N GLY A 81 -20.47 -1.73 -3.70
CA GLY A 81 -21.29 -1.58 -2.48
C GLY A 81 -20.61 -1.73 -1.14
N ASN A 82 -19.31 -1.48 -1.02
CA ASN A 82 -18.64 -1.44 0.28
C ASN A 82 -18.52 0.01 0.77
N ALA A 83 -19.42 0.41 1.67
CA ALA A 83 -19.56 1.80 2.14
C ALA A 83 -18.24 2.38 2.70
N ASP A 84 -17.42 1.54 3.35
CA ASP A 84 -16.13 1.95 3.90
C ASP A 84 -15.10 2.28 2.79
N ASN A 85 -15.12 1.55 1.68
CA ASN A 85 -14.24 1.84 0.53
C ASN A 85 -14.67 3.11 -0.18
N GLU A 86 -15.98 3.33 -0.34
CA GLU A 86 -16.50 4.56 -0.95
C GLU A 86 -16.15 5.79 -0.09
N LEU A 87 -16.21 5.68 1.24
CA LEU A 87 -15.77 6.73 2.15
C LEU A 87 -14.26 6.99 2.04
N CYS A 88 -13.43 5.95 2.03
CA CYS A 88 -11.98 6.10 1.84
C CYS A 88 -11.63 6.76 0.50
N ASP A 89 -12.32 6.40 -0.59
CA ASP A 89 -12.10 6.98 -1.92
C ASP A 89 -12.55 8.45 -1.96
N GLN A 90 -13.68 8.79 -1.31
CA GLN A 90 -14.11 10.18 -1.13
C GLN A 90 -13.11 11.01 -0.33
N LEU A 91 -12.62 10.49 0.80
CA LEU A 91 -11.62 11.17 1.63
C LEU A 91 -10.28 11.34 0.89
N ALA A 92 -9.85 10.33 0.13
CA ALA A 92 -8.63 10.40 -0.67
C ALA A 92 -8.74 11.42 -1.81
N ARG A 93 -9.90 11.51 -2.48
CA ARG A 93 -10.17 12.55 -3.49
C ARG A 93 -10.20 13.94 -2.88
N ALA A 94 -10.92 14.12 -1.78
CA ALA A 94 -10.98 15.40 -1.08
C ALA A 94 -9.58 15.87 -0.61
N ALA A 95 -8.73 14.94 -0.15
CA ALA A 95 -7.35 15.24 0.21
C ALA A 95 -6.51 15.61 -1.02
N ALA A 96 -6.70 14.94 -2.17
CA ALA A 96 -5.99 15.25 -3.41
C ALA A 96 -6.40 16.61 -4.02
N GLU A 97 -7.63 17.06 -3.78
CA GLU A 97 -8.14 18.37 -4.22
C GLU A 97 -7.81 19.53 -3.25
N SER A 98 -7.30 19.21 -2.05
CA SER A 98 -6.85 20.20 -1.07
C SER A 98 -5.58 20.91 -1.54
N SER A 99 -5.45 22.21 -1.27
CA SER A 99 -4.27 23.01 -1.60
C SER A 99 -3.10 22.85 -0.61
N ASP A 100 -3.30 22.11 0.49
CA ASP A 100 -2.30 21.86 1.56
C ASP A 100 -1.70 20.45 1.44
N LEU A 101 -1.19 20.11 0.26
CA LEU A 101 -0.53 18.82 0.02
C LEU A 101 0.88 18.83 0.63
N LEU A 102 1.15 17.89 1.53
CA LEU A 102 2.52 17.61 1.94
C LEU A 102 3.33 17.12 0.73
N PRO A 103 4.56 17.62 0.52
CA PRO A 103 5.40 17.12 -0.56
C PRO A 103 5.63 15.61 -0.37
N ASP A 104 5.45 14.84 -1.44
CA ASP A 104 5.85 13.44 -1.55
C ASP A 104 7.27 13.39 -2.15
N PRO A 105 8.34 13.38 -1.32
CA PRO A 105 9.71 13.40 -1.82
C PRO A 105 10.09 12.16 -2.65
N GLY A 106 9.27 11.10 -2.67
CA GLY A 106 9.46 9.92 -3.50
C GLY A 106 8.90 10.05 -4.92
N TYR A 107 7.94 10.96 -5.13
CA TYR A 107 7.31 11.22 -6.43
C TYR A 107 8.17 12.17 -7.28
N GLY A 108 9.10 11.61 -8.07
CA GLY A 108 9.88 12.40 -9.04
C GLY A 108 11.31 11.90 -9.33
N ILE A 109 11.82 10.93 -8.58
CA ILE A 109 13.15 10.37 -8.82
C ILE A 109 13.01 9.19 -9.79
N ASN A 110 12.66 9.44 -11.05
CA ASN A 110 12.89 8.60 -12.24
C ASN A 110 12.07 9.17 -13.41
N HIS A 111 12.67 10.10 -14.15
CA HIS A 111 12.28 10.43 -15.52
C HIS A 111 13.45 10.16 -16.45
#